data_AF-A0A941IRN2-F1
#
_entry.id   AF-A0A941IRN2-F1
#
_cell.length_a   1.000
_cell.length_b   1.000
_cell.length_c   1.000
_cell.angle_alpha   90.00
_cell.angle_beta   90.00
_cell.angle_gamma   90.00
#
_symmetry.space_group_name_H-M   'P 1'
#
loop_
_entity.id
_entity.type
_entity.pdbx_description
1 polymer ?
#
loop_
_entity_poly.entity_id
_entity_poly.type
_entity_poly.pdbx_seq_one_letter_code
_entity_poly.pdbx_strand_id
1 'polypeptide(L)'
;MRITSIGHAGLFIESAAGSLVCDPWFTPAYFGSWVPFPDNSVLDPGPIGAADYLYVSHLHRDHFDPDWLARYMNKDATVLLPDYSVPDLREALEDLGFHRFVQTRNNVPVELDGLRVLVNALVSPTDGPLGDSGLAVDDGQVRIYNQNDSRPVEAGPIEEFGPLHGHFLQYSGAIWYPMVYDFPERMKHTVGTRKRRNGMARALKYIEQYQAAHVFPFAGPPCFLDDELWAFNDFDRDEANVFPDQFVFLDYLREQGFEKAHLFLTGTTVELTGDGEAKLEQIPEAEVVRIRDDRRGYLTDYKKKVQPTIDAILGALPQDRSDLVGQLQEWVQPLLETADYTCAGLNGRILLEVAAVDGGPDEQIVFDFLERKVKPYADEEVRYSFRAKRPLIEHLVRERVPDWVNELFLSCRFEASRKGPFNEYVYSFFKSLSVEHMTFVEGYYAEATGVEDYALADGHVVQRHCPHLKADLTRFGSVRDGVLTCALHGWEFDLDNGTCLTSEDRRLVTRPASPDGADEQYPRIPADPAV
;
A
#
# COMPACT_ATOMS: atom_id res chain seq x y z
N MET A 1 -3.01 -27.03 -10.07
CA MET A 1 -2.87 -26.04 -8.98
C MET A 1 -4.21 -25.89 -8.25
N ARG A 2 -4.24 -26.00 -6.92
CA ARG A 2 -5.44 -25.78 -6.09
C ARG A 2 -5.28 -24.44 -5.36
N ILE A 3 -6.30 -23.59 -5.38
CA ILE A 3 -6.25 -22.23 -4.83
C ILE A 3 -7.48 -22.04 -3.95
N THR A 4 -7.27 -21.68 -2.68
CA THR A 4 -8.33 -21.42 -1.70
C THR A 4 -8.37 -19.94 -1.37
N SER A 5 -9.55 -19.32 -1.43
CA SER A 5 -9.77 -17.97 -0.91
C SER A 5 -9.71 -18.00 0.61
N ILE A 6 -8.77 -17.28 1.22
CA ILE A 6 -8.67 -17.18 2.69
C ILE A 6 -9.27 -15.86 3.23
N GLY A 7 -9.99 -15.13 2.37
CA GLY A 7 -10.72 -13.91 2.69
C GLY A 7 -10.03 -12.65 2.16
N HIS A 8 -10.85 -11.67 1.73
CA HIS A 8 -10.38 -10.41 1.12
C HIS A 8 -9.37 -10.63 -0.03
N ALA A 9 -8.10 -10.26 0.16
CA ALA A 9 -6.98 -10.42 -0.78
C ALA A 9 -6.17 -11.71 -0.55
N GLY A 10 -6.54 -12.51 0.46
CA GLY A 10 -5.78 -13.67 0.86
C GLY A 10 -5.99 -14.88 -0.04
N LEU A 11 -4.89 -15.50 -0.48
CA LEU A 11 -4.88 -16.76 -1.23
C LEU A 11 -4.02 -17.80 -0.53
N PHE A 12 -4.49 -19.05 -0.50
CA PHE A 12 -3.67 -20.22 -0.22
C PHE A 12 -3.55 -21.08 -1.47
N ILE A 13 -2.35 -21.20 -2.01
CA ILE A 13 -2.04 -21.86 -3.28
C ILE A 13 -1.28 -23.14 -2.99
N GLU A 14 -1.79 -24.26 -3.49
CA GLU A 14 -1.18 -25.58 -3.39
C GLU A 14 -0.83 -26.09 -4.81
N SER A 15 0.42 -26.46 -5.00
CA SER A 15 0.94 -26.97 -6.27
C SER A 15 1.81 -28.21 -6.06
N ALA A 16 2.23 -28.84 -7.15
CA ALA A 16 3.19 -29.94 -7.07
C ALA A 16 4.57 -29.51 -6.56
N ALA A 17 4.87 -28.21 -6.62
CA ALA A 17 6.14 -27.61 -6.24
C ALA A 17 6.13 -26.98 -4.83
N GLY A 18 5.04 -27.16 -4.08
CA GLY A 18 4.87 -26.64 -2.73
C GLY A 18 3.66 -25.72 -2.59
N SER A 19 3.62 -25.02 -1.46
CA SER A 19 2.50 -24.22 -1.02
C SER A 19 2.89 -22.76 -0.77
N LEU A 20 2.01 -21.83 -1.14
CA LEU A 20 2.23 -20.39 -1.05
C LEU A 20 1.00 -19.72 -0.43
N VAL A 21 1.23 -18.89 0.59
CA VAL A 21 0.21 -17.98 1.11
C VAL A 21 0.47 -16.57 0.60
N CYS A 22 -0.57 -15.91 0.10
CA CYS A 22 -0.58 -14.50 -0.26
C CYS A 22 -1.47 -13.72 0.73
N ASP A 23 -1.01 -12.57 1.21
CA ASP A 23 -1.77 -11.53 1.92
C ASP A 23 -2.75 -12.05 3.01
N PRO A 24 -2.29 -12.82 4.01
CA PRO A 24 -3.18 -13.38 5.02
C PRO A 24 -3.65 -12.30 6.01
N TRP A 25 -4.95 -11.97 5.99
CA TRP A 25 -5.57 -10.97 6.88
C TRP A 25 -6.78 -11.52 7.63
N PHE A 26 -6.76 -11.51 8.96
CA PHE A 26 -7.77 -12.12 9.85
C PHE A 26 -8.18 -11.24 11.03
N THR A 27 -7.41 -10.23 11.40
CA THR A 27 -7.67 -9.34 12.55
C THR A 27 -8.26 -7.99 12.11
N PRO A 28 -9.16 -7.36 12.87
CA PRO A 28 -9.68 -6.04 12.50
C PRO A 28 -8.57 -5.00 12.31
N ALA A 29 -8.55 -4.36 11.14
CA ALA A 29 -7.53 -3.38 10.74
C ALA A 29 -7.97 -1.93 11.00
N TYR A 30 -7.01 -1.00 10.95
CA TYR A 30 -7.22 0.45 10.95
C TYR A 30 -8.13 0.95 12.09
N PHE A 31 -7.70 0.74 13.34
CA PHE A 31 -8.51 1.05 14.53
C PHE A 31 -9.86 0.31 14.56
N GLY A 32 -9.85 -0.96 14.14
CA GLY A 32 -11.02 -1.84 14.12
C GLY A 32 -12.11 -1.40 13.13
N SER A 33 -11.78 -0.60 12.13
CA SER A 33 -12.76 -0.12 11.16
C SER A 33 -13.06 -1.16 10.08
N TRP A 34 -12.03 -1.86 9.59
CA TRP A 34 -12.14 -2.84 8.52
C TRP A 34 -12.03 -4.23 9.10
N VAL A 35 -12.89 -5.11 8.63
CA VAL A 35 -12.92 -6.52 9.01
C VAL A 35 -12.99 -7.37 7.74
N PRO A 36 -12.28 -8.52 7.67
CA PRO A 36 -12.35 -9.40 6.51
C PRO A 36 -13.79 -9.78 6.17
N PHE A 37 -14.15 -9.67 4.90
CA PHE A 37 -15.47 -10.01 4.40
C PHE A 37 -15.38 -10.94 3.17
N PRO A 38 -16.13 -12.06 3.15
CA PRO A 38 -16.87 -12.67 4.28
C PRO A 38 -15.98 -13.15 5.44
N ASP A 39 -16.59 -13.46 6.60
CA ASP A 39 -15.90 -13.95 7.81
C ASP A 39 -14.98 -15.13 7.50
N ASN A 40 -13.69 -14.96 7.75
CA ASN A 40 -12.65 -15.96 7.50
C ASN A 40 -12.12 -16.66 8.76
N SER A 41 -12.64 -16.33 9.94
CA SER A 41 -12.27 -17.02 11.17
C SER A 41 -12.86 -18.43 11.28
N VAL A 42 -13.62 -18.88 10.28
CA VAL A 42 -14.05 -20.27 10.11
C VAL A 42 -12.95 -21.17 9.52
N LEU A 43 -11.90 -20.59 8.95
CA LEU A 43 -10.80 -21.33 8.34
C LEU A 43 -9.82 -21.82 9.41
N ASP A 44 -9.25 -23.01 9.19
CA ASP A 44 -8.19 -23.54 10.04
C ASP A 44 -6.85 -22.87 9.68
N PRO A 45 -6.22 -22.12 10.61
CA PRO A 45 -4.94 -21.48 10.34
C PRO A 45 -3.79 -22.49 10.23
N GLY A 46 -3.94 -23.74 10.68
CA GLY A 46 -2.86 -24.73 10.72
C GLY A 46 -2.22 -25.00 9.35
N PRO A 47 -2.98 -25.48 8.34
CA PRO A 47 -2.45 -25.71 7.00
C PRO A 47 -1.96 -24.44 6.31
N ILE A 48 -2.67 -23.31 6.50
CA ILE A 48 -2.33 -22.01 5.90
C ILE A 48 -0.97 -21.54 6.45
N GLY A 49 -0.82 -21.52 7.77
CA GLY A 49 0.39 -21.08 8.44
C GLY A 49 1.60 -22.00 8.21
N ALA A 50 1.38 -23.24 7.79
CA ALA A 50 2.44 -24.22 7.51
C ALA A 50 3.04 -24.10 6.09
N ALA A 51 2.59 -23.14 5.28
CA ALA A 51 3.00 -23.03 3.88
C ALA A 51 4.51 -22.80 3.70
N ASP A 52 5.04 -23.25 2.56
CA ASP A 52 6.47 -23.19 2.22
C ASP A 52 6.93 -21.77 1.87
N TYR A 53 6.04 -20.98 1.26
CA TYR A 53 6.28 -19.62 0.83
C TYR A 53 5.25 -18.64 1.40
N LEU A 54 5.71 -17.42 1.66
CA LEU A 54 4.87 -16.27 2.00
C LEU A 54 5.08 -15.18 0.96
N TYR A 55 4.00 -14.60 0.46
CA TYR A 55 4.00 -13.37 -0.30
C TYR A 55 3.10 -12.37 0.42
N VAL A 56 3.63 -11.19 0.69
CA VAL A 56 2.85 -10.03 1.13
C VAL A 56 3.04 -8.98 0.06
N SER A 57 1.96 -8.61 -0.61
CA SER A 57 1.98 -7.62 -1.65
C SER A 57 2.48 -6.30 -1.10
N HIS A 58 1.85 -5.72 -0.06
CA HIS A 58 2.28 -4.46 0.54
C HIS A 58 1.82 -4.32 2.00
N LEU A 59 2.25 -3.24 2.67
CA LEU A 59 2.04 -3.03 4.11
C LEU A 59 0.66 -2.51 4.51
N HIS A 60 -0.29 -2.38 3.59
CA HIS A 60 -1.66 -2.08 4.00
C HIS A 60 -2.17 -3.19 4.93
N ARG A 61 -2.81 -2.83 6.05
CA ARG A 61 -3.21 -3.78 7.11
C ARG A 61 -4.25 -4.81 6.67
N ASP A 62 -4.95 -4.58 5.57
CA ASP A 62 -5.83 -5.56 4.94
C ASP A 62 -5.11 -6.58 4.03
N HIS A 63 -3.78 -6.45 3.92
CA HIS A 63 -2.88 -7.40 3.25
C HIS A 63 -1.78 -7.92 4.21
N PHE A 64 -1.33 -7.07 5.14
CA PHE A 64 -0.30 -7.34 6.14
C PHE A 64 -0.91 -7.33 7.55
N ASP A 65 -1.24 -8.51 8.06
CA ASP A 65 -1.74 -8.73 9.42
C ASP A 65 -0.60 -9.18 10.35
N PRO A 66 0.05 -8.26 11.10
CA PRO A 66 1.18 -8.62 11.93
C PRO A 66 0.79 -9.59 13.05
N ASP A 67 -0.42 -9.48 13.60
CA ASP A 67 -0.90 -10.31 14.71
C ASP A 67 -1.09 -11.76 14.25
N TRP A 68 -1.71 -11.96 13.09
CA TRP A 68 -1.90 -13.30 12.52
C TRP A 68 -0.56 -13.89 12.08
N LEU A 69 0.27 -13.11 11.37
CA LEU A 69 1.59 -13.54 10.92
C LEU A 69 2.50 -13.92 12.10
N ALA A 70 2.51 -13.15 13.18
CA ALA A 70 3.27 -13.47 14.39
C ALA A 70 2.85 -14.81 15.00
N ARG A 71 1.54 -15.04 15.05
CA ARG A 71 0.94 -16.16 15.80
C ARG A 71 0.91 -17.48 15.04
N TYR A 72 0.66 -17.46 13.74
CA TYR A 72 0.31 -18.66 12.99
C TYR A 72 1.27 -18.99 11.84
N MET A 73 1.92 -17.99 11.24
CA MET A 73 2.77 -18.23 10.07
C MET A 73 4.12 -18.83 10.47
N ASN A 74 4.51 -19.90 9.76
CA ASN A 74 5.80 -20.55 9.90
C ASN A 74 6.94 -19.57 9.59
N LYS A 75 7.85 -19.38 10.53
CA LYS A 75 9.01 -18.47 10.38
C LYS A 75 10.11 -19.03 9.49
N ASP A 76 10.07 -20.33 9.18
CA ASP A 76 10.92 -20.97 8.18
C ASP A 76 10.36 -20.88 6.75
N ALA A 77 9.16 -20.30 6.56
CA ALA A 77 8.63 -20.04 5.23
C ALA A 77 9.55 -19.07 4.47
N THR A 78 9.73 -19.31 3.17
CA THR A 78 10.53 -18.43 2.32
C THR A 78 9.67 -17.27 1.83
N VAL A 79 10.02 -16.06 2.23
CA VAL A 79 9.32 -14.84 1.84
C VAL A 79 9.73 -14.43 0.42
N LEU A 80 8.75 -14.27 -0.47
CA LEU A 80 8.92 -13.64 -1.78
C LEU A 80 8.80 -12.12 -1.59
N LEU A 81 9.93 -11.42 -1.58
CA LEU A 81 9.98 -10.01 -1.21
C LEU A 81 9.96 -9.13 -2.49
N PRO A 82 8.97 -8.23 -2.65
CA PRO A 82 8.93 -7.27 -3.75
C PRO A 82 10.16 -6.34 -3.77
N ASP A 83 10.51 -5.85 -4.96
CA ASP A 83 11.59 -4.88 -5.21
C ASP A 83 11.14 -3.46 -4.86
N TYR A 84 10.75 -3.23 -3.61
CA TYR A 84 10.41 -1.91 -3.12
C TYR A 84 11.63 -1.06 -2.86
N SER A 85 11.45 0.25 -3.03
CA SER A 85 12.53 1.19 -2.75
C SER A 85 12.73 1.31 -1.24
N VAL A 86 11.66 1.36 -0.45
CA VAL A 86 11.74 1.44 1.03
C VAL A 86 11.85 0.04 1.66
N PRO A 87 12.63 -0.12 2.75
CA PRO A 87 12.87 -1.42 3.38
C PRO A 87 11.73 -1.87 4.30
N ASP A 88 10.72 -1.02 4.54
CA ASP A 88 9.67 -1.21 5.55
C ASP A 88 9.04 -2.60 5.56
N LEU A 89 8.69 -3.16 4.39
CA LEU A 89 8.08 -4.48 4.33
C LEU A 89 9.04 -5.57 4.83
N ARG A 90 10.33 -5.45 4.46
CA ARG A 90 11.35 -6.38 4.92
C ARG A 90 11.55 -6.25 6.43
N GLU A 91 11.73 -5.04 6.92
CA GLU A 91 11.95 -4.76 8.35
C GLU A 91 10.76 -5.25 9.18
N ALA A 92 9.53 -4.96 8.75
CA ALA A 92 8.32 -5.43 9.43
C ALA A 92 8.22 -6.97 9.46
N LEU A 93 8.68 -7.67 8.43
CA LEU A 93 8.72 -9.14 8.42
C LEU A 93 9.87 -9.69 9.27
N GLU A 94 11.04 -9.06 9.26
CA GLU A 94 12.18 -9.44 10.11
C GLU A 94 11.85 -9.26 11.60
N ASP A 95 11.16 -8.18 11.97
CA ASP A 95 10.66 -7.93 13.34
C ASP A 95 9.67 -9.01 13.80
N LEU A 96 8.94 -9.63 12.86
CA LEU A 96 8.06 -10.76 13.12
C LEU A 96 8.80 -12.12 13.14
N GLY A 97 10.11 -12.13 12.96
CA GLY A 97 10.99 -13.31 13.04
C GLY A 97 11.19 -14.07 11.72
N PHE A 98 10.72 -13.55 10.58
CA PHE A 98 11.03 -14.14 9.28
C PHE A 98 12.51 -13.91 8.94
N HIS A 99 13.18 -14.93 8.41
CA HIS A 99 14.62 -14.91 8.22
C HIS A 99 15.09 -15.51 6.88
N ARG A 100 14.15 -15.95 6.03
CA ARG A 100 14.43 -16.52 4.70
C ARG A 100 13.71 -15.70 3.65
N PHE A 101 14.48 -15.01 2.80
CA PHE A 101 13.95 -14.12 1.78
C PHE A 101 14.49 -14.49 0.41
N VAL A 102 13.62 -14.44 -0.58
CA VAL A 102 13.97 -14.31 -1.99
C VAL A 102 13.68 -12.88 -2.38
N GLN A 103 14.73 -12.07 -2.51
CA GLN A 103 14.63 -10.72 -3.04
C GLN A 103 14.32 -10.81 -4.54
N THR A 104 13.13 -10.38 -4.94
CA THR A 104 12.76 -10.30 -6.36
C THR A 104 13.32 -9.02 -6.98
N ARG A 105 13.37 -8.98 -8.32
CA ARG A 105 13.60 -7.76 -9.10
C ARG A 105 12.35 -7.47 -9.89
N ASN A 106 11.97 -6.19 -9.98
CA ASN A 106 10.73 -5.79 -10.62
C ASN A 106 10.64 -6.36 -12.04
N ASN A 107 9.55 -7.09 -12.34
CA ASN A 107 9.27 -7.68 -13.64
C ASN A 107 10.32 -8.70 -14.15
N VAL A 108 11.17 -9.24 -13.28
CA VAL A 108 12.14 -10.28 -13.64
C VAL A 108 11.67 -11.62 -13.07
N PRO A 109 11.46 -12.65 -13.92
CA PRO A 109 11.14 -13.99 -13.43
C PRO A 109 12.26 -14.57 -12.55
N VAL A 110 11.86 -15.25 -11.48
CA VAL A 110 12.74 -16.00 -10.58
C VAL A 110 12.33 -17.46 -10.60
N GLU A 111 13.29 -18.35 -10.83
CA GLU A 111 13.11 -19.79 -10.73
C GLU A 111 13.36 -20.24 -9.28
N LEU A 112 12.41 -20.96 -8.71
CA LEU A 112 12.46 -21.62 -7.42
C LEU A 112 12.40 -23.15 -7.64
N ASP A 113 12.27 -23.93 -6.56
CA ASP A 113 12.18 -25.38 -6.67
C ASP A 113 10.82 -25.82 -7.24
N GLY A 114 10.71 -25.87 -8.57
CA GLY A 114 9.51 -26.26 -9.31
C GLY A 114 8.46 -25.16 -9.47
N LEU A 115 8.71 -23.95 -8.95
CA LEU A 115 7.90 -22.75 -9.18
C LEU A 115 8.71 -21.72 -9.93
N ARG A 116 8.10 -21.07 -10.91
CA ARG A 116 8.59 -19.81 -11.48
C ARG A 116 7.67 -18.69 -11.01
N VAL A 117 8.24 -17.60 -10.51
CA VAL A 117 7.49 -16.45 -10.01
C VAL A 117 7.97 -15.17 -10.66
N LEU A 118 7.10 -14.18 -10.81
CA LEU A 118 7.45 -12.82 -11.22
C LEU A 118 6.66 -11.84 -10.36
N VAL A 119 7.34 -10.90 -9.74
CA VAL A 119 6.71 -9.83 -8.96
C VAL A 119 6.77 -8.53 -9.77
N ASN A 120 5.60 -7.93 -10.01
CA ASN A 120 5.48 -6.60 -10.56
C ASN A 120 5.39 -5.62 -9.38
N ALA A 121 6.47 -4.90 -9.10
CA ALA A 121 6.54 -3.90 -8.03
C ALA A 121 6.27 -2.50 -8.58
N LEU A 122 5.31 -1.83 -7.97
CA LEU A 122 4.91 -0.45 -8.22
C LEU A 122 5.50 0.42 -7.12
N VAL A 123 6.23 1.46 -7.51
CA VAL A 123 7.05 2.28 -6.61
C VAL A 123 6.73 3.77 -6.74
N SER A 124 5.58 4.15 -7.28
CA SER A 124 5.18 5.56 -7.20
C SER A 124 4.84 5.90 -5.75
N PRO A 125 5.12 7.13 -5.26
CA PRO A 125 4.58 7.65 -4.00
C PRO A 125 3.05 7.55 -3.89
N THR A 126 2.36 7.40 -5.03
CA THR A 126 0.92 7.26 -5.10
C THR A 126 0.42 5.83 -4.91
N ASP A 127 1.27 4.82 -5.12
CA ASP A 127 0.92 3.40 -4.95
C ASP A 127 0.80 3.06 -3.44
N GLY A 128 0.38 1.83 -3.07
CA GLY A 128 0.26 1.38 -1.66
C GLY A 128 1.50 1.75 -0.84
N PRO A 129 1.51 1.71 0.51
CA PRO A 129 2.40 2.49 1.41
C PRO A 129 3.87 2.58 0.95
N LEU A 130 4.14 3.47 -0.01
CA LEU A 130 5.38 3.55 -0.82
C LEU A 130 5.83 2.25 -1.53
N GLY A 131 4.93 1.29 -1.73
CA GLY A 131 4.98 0.17 -2.66
C GLY A 131 3.61 -0.57 -2.79
N ASP A 132 3.32 -1.10 -3.98
CA ASP A 132 2.26 -2.09 -4.22
C ASP A 132 2.74 -3.14 -5.24
N SER A 133 2.22 -4.36 -5.24
CA SER A 133 2.72 -5.40 -6.15
C SER A 133 1.74 -6.51 -6.49
N GLY A 134 1.90 -7.03 -7.71
CA GLY A 134 1.25 -8.25 -8.19
C GLY A 134 2.24 -9.39 -8.32
N LEU A 135 1.74 -10.63 -8.20
CA LEU A 135 2.53 -11.86 -8.30
C LEU A 135 2.00 -12.77 -9.41
N ALA A 136 2.84 -13.06 -10.40
CA ALA A 136 2.60 -14.15 -11.33
C ALA A 136 3.30 -15.43 -10.84
N VAL A 137 2.62 -16.58 -10.97
CA VAL A 137 3.10 -17.90 -10.51
C VAL A 137 2.89 -18.92 -11.63
N ASP A 138 3.90 -19.74 -11.91
CA ASP A 138 3.86 -20.89 -12.82
C ASP A 138 4.41 -22.13 -12.10
N ASP A 139 3.61 -23.20 -12.01
CA ASP A 139 4.04 -24.51 -11.45
C ASP A 139 4.49 -25.50 -12.55
N GLY A 140 4.68 -25.02 -13.78
CA GLY A 140 5.01 -25.81 -14.97
C GLY A 140 3.79 -26.37 -15.70
N GLN A 141 2.62 -26.37 -15.08
CA GLN A 141 1.35 -26.76 -15.71
C GLN A 141 0.35 -25.59 -15.74
N VAL A 142 0.27 -24.85 -14.65
CA VAL A 142 -0.69 -23.77 -14.43
C VAL A 142 0.04 -22.48 -14.10
N ARG A 143 -0.25 -21.48 -14.93
CA ARG A 143 0.05 -20.06 -14.71
C ARG A 143 -1.13 -19.28 -14.16
N ILE A 144 -0.91 -18.49 -13.13
CA ILE A 144 -1.86 -17.50 -12.62
C ILE A 144 -1.22 -16.13 -12.47
N TYR A 145 -2.05 -15.09 -12.48
CA TYR A 145 -1.66 -13.76 -12.04
C TYR A 145 -2.52 -13.32 -10.86
N ASN A 146 -1.89 -13.22 -9.69
CA ASN A 146 -2.42 -12.52 -8.54
C ASN A 146 -2.10 -11.02 -8.70
N GLN A 147 -2.96 -10.30 -9.41
CA GLN A 147 -2.81 -8.85 -9.59
C GLN A 147 -3.01 -8.11 -8.28
N ASN A 148 -3.93 -8.59 -7.43
CA ASN A 148 -4.30 -7.91 -6.21
C ASN A 148 -4.70 -6.44 -6.46
N ASP A 149 -4.20 -5.51 -5.64
CA ASP A 149 -4.43 -4.07 -5.70
C ASP A 149 -3.58 -3.36 -6.76
N SER A 150 -2.56 -4.06 -7.27
CA SER A 150 -1.59 -3.50 -8.18
C SER A 150 -2.23 -3.00 -9.47
N ARG A 151 -1.72 -1.87 -9.94
CA ARG A 151 -2.16 -1.18 -11.16
C ARG A 151 -1.00 -1.06 -12.14
N PRO A 152 -0.48 -2.18 -12.66
CA PRO A 152 0.61 -2.18 -13.63
C PRO A 152 0.28 -1.26 -14.81
N VAL A 153 1.23 -0.41 -15.16
CA VAL A 153 1.18 0.48 -16.33
C VAL A 153 1.77 -0.19 -17.57
N GLU A 154 2.60 -1.22 -17.38
CA GLU A 154 3.24 -2.01 -18.44
C GLU A 154 2.76 -3.46 -18.38
N ALA A 155 2.15 -3.93 -19.48
CA ALA A 155 1.64 -5.29 -19.60
C ALA A 155 2.72 -6.32 -19.95
N GLY A 156 3.74 -5.89 -20.69
CA GLY A 156 4.68 -6.76 -21.41
C GLY A 156 5.28 -7.88 -20.56
N PRO A 157 5.88 -7.59 -19.39
CA PRO A 157 6.49 -8.64 -18.58
C PRO A 157 5.51 -9.72 -18.08
N ILE A 158 4.27 -9.35 -17.76
CA ILE A 158 3.21 -10.29 -17.36
C ILE A 158 2.73 -11.11 -18.57
N GLU A 159 2.57 -10.49 -19.73
CA GLU A 159 2.19 -11.18 -20.97
C GLU A 159 3.30 -12.15 -21.43
N GLU A 160 4.56 -11.75 -21.31
CA GLU A 160 5.76 -12.56 -21.60
C GLU A 160 5.94 -13.72 -20.61
N PHE A 161 5.35 -13.63 -19.42
CA PHE A 161 5.31 -14.73 -18.46
C PHE A 161 4.54 -15.95 -19.01
N GLY A 162 3.58 -15.70 -19.91
CA GLY A 162 2.87 -16.70 -20.70
C GLY A 162 1.35 -16.66 -20.49
N PRO A 163 0.58 -17.45 -21.28
CA PRO A 163 -0.87 -17.51 -21.15
C PRO A 163 -1.30 -17.90 -19.74
N LEU A 164 -2.24 -17.14 -19.18
CA LEU A 164 -2.73 -17.29 -17.81
C LEU A 164 -3.99 -18.15 -17.78
N HIS A 165 -4.05 -19.09 -16.84
CA HIS A 165 -5.26 -19.88 -16.56
C HIS A 165 -6.19 -19.15 -15.58
N GLY A 166 -5.62 -18.38 -14.63
CA GLY A 166 -6.36 -17.65 -13.63
C GLY A 166 -5.84 -16.22 -13.43
N HIS A 167 -6.75 -15.26 -13.28
CA HIS A 167 -6.45 -13.88 -12.93
C HIS A 167 -7.27 -13.44 -11.71
N PHE A 168 -6.57 -13.08 -10.64
CA PHE A 168 -7.13 -12.62 -9.37
C PHE A 168 -6.89 -11.11 -9.27
N LEU A 169 -7.95 -10.32 -9.16
CA LEU A 169 -7.85 -8.86 -9.22
C LEU A 169 -8.84 -8.13 -8.31
N GLN A 170 -8.41 -6.97 -7.83
CA GLN A 170 -9.27 -6.03 -7.12
C GLN A 170 -10.30 -5.38 -8.06
N TYR A 171 -11.54 -5.33 -7.60
CA TYR A 171 -12.65 -4.61 -8.25
C TYR A 171 -13.33 -3.59 -7.32
N SER A 172 -13.07 -3.69 -6.02
CA SER A 172 -13.61 -2.85 -4.95
C SER A 172 -12.44 -2.25 -4.17
N GLY A 173 -12.11 -1.00 -4.47
CA GLY A 173 -10.84 -0.40 -4.04
C GLY A 173 -10.81 0.06 -2.60
N ALA A 174 -9.63 0.00 -1.98
CA ALA A 174 -9.34 0.65 -0.71
C ALA A 174 -9.43 2.20 -0.81
N ILE A 175 -10.53 2.80 -0.34
CA ILE A 175 -10.75 4.25 -0.49
C ILE A 175 -11.78 4.81 0.51
N TRP A 176 -11.51 6.00 1.06
CA TRP A 176 -12.46 6.76 1.90
C TRP A 176 -13.30 7.78 1.12
N TYR A 177 -12.85 8.20 -0.06
CA TYR A 177 -13.55 9.17 -0.91
C TYR A 177 -14.78 8.55 -1.60
N PRO A 178 -15.97 9.19 -1.55
CA PRO A 178 -16.28 10.50 -0.96
C PRO A 178 -16.89 10.45 0.45
N MET A 179 -16.98 9.26 1.05
CA MET A 179 -17.80 8.99 2.24
C MET A 179 -17.45 9.89 3.43
N VAL A 180 -16.17 10.10 3.68
CA VAL A 180 -15.64 10.95 4.77
C VAL A 180 -15.65 12.44 4.47
N TYR A 181 -15.96 12.86 3.24
CA TYR A 181 -15.91 14.27 2.87
C TYR A 181 -17.17 15.02 3.31
N ASP A 182 -17.01 16.24 3.81
CA ASP A 182 -18.12 17.17 4.03
C ASP A 182 -18.58 17.78 2.69
N PHE A 183 -19.22 16.95 1.88
CA PHE A 183 -19.87 17.33 0.65
C PHE A 183 -21.39 17.23 0.80
N PRO A 184 -22.16 18.08 0.08
CA PRO A 184 -23.60 17.89 -0.03
C PRO A 184 -23.93 16.48 -0.52
N GLU A 185 -24.97 15.85 0.03
CA GLU A 185 -25.35 14.45 -0.28
C GLU A 185 -25.49 14.18 -1.79
N ARG A 186 -26.09 15.10 -2.54
CA ARG A 186 -26.19 14.99 -4.01
C ARG A 186 -24.81 14.90 -4.69
N MET A 187 -23.82 15.62 -4.17
CA MET A 187 -22.45 15.56 -4.68
C MET A 187 -21.81 14.23 -4.31
N LYS A 188 -21.93 13.76 -3.05
CA LYS A 188 -21.44 12.44 -2.62
C LYS A 188 -21.99 11.34 -3.52
N HIS A 189 -23.31 11.35 -3.75
CA HIS A 189 -23.96 10.39 -4.64
C HIS A 189 -23.34 10.44 -6.05
N THR A 190 -23.25 11.63 -6.66
CA THR A 190 -22.73 11.78 -8.02
C THR A 190 -21.29 11.28 -8.16
N VAL A 191 -20.40 11.66 -7.24
CA VAL A 191 -18.99 11.29 -7.33
C VAL A 191 -18.75 9.85 -6.88
N GLY A 192 -19.56 9.33 -5.95
CA GLY A 192 -19.59 7.93 -5.53
C GLY A 192 -19.95 7.01 -6.70
N THR A 193 -21.05 7.29 -7.41
CA THR A 193 -21.46 6.53 -8.59
C THR A 193 -20.37 6.50 -9.66
N ARG A 194 -19.76 7.66 -9.93
CA ARG A 194 -18.64 7.75 -10.88
C ARG A 194 -17.43 6.93 -10.41
N LYS A 195 -17.09 6.99 -9.12
CA LYS A 195 -15.95 6.27 -8.55
C LYS A 195 -16.16 4.75 -8.63
N ARG A 196 -17.33 4.25 -8.21
CA ARG A 196 -17.73 2.83 -8.30
C ARG A 196 -17.62 2.33 -9.74
N ARG A 197 -18.26 3.04 -10.68
CA ARG A 197 -18.23 2.69 -12.11
C ARG A 197 -16.82 2.67 -12.68
N ASN A 198 -16.00 3.68 -12.37
CA ASN A 198 -14.62 3.75 -12.85
C ASN A 198 -13.75 2.63 -12.29
N GLY A 199 -13.96 2.23 -11.03
CA GLY A 199 -13.27 1.09 -10.42
C GLY A 199 -13.56 -0.22 -11.16
N MET A 200 -14.84 -0.54 -11.36
CA MET A 200 -15.26 -1.74 -12.08
C MET A 200 -14.80 -1.74 -13.54
N ALA A 201 -14.93 -0.59 -14.23
CA ALA A 201 -14.48 -0.47 -15.62
C ALA A 201 -12.96 -0.63 -15.76
N ARG A 202 -12.18 -0.17 -14.78
CA ARG A 202 -10.73 -0.37 -14.76
C ARG A 202 -10.38 -1.84 -14.53
N ALA A 203 -11.07 -2.53 -13.63
CA ALA A 203 -10.87 -3.98 -13.43
C ALA A 203 -11.16 -4.76 -14.72
N LEU A 204 -12.23 -4.41 -15.44
CA LEU A 204 -12.51 -4.99 -16.77
C LEU A 204 -11.37 -4.75 -17.78
N LYS A 205 -10.76 -3.56 -17.77
CA LYS A 205 -9.63 -3.27 -18.66
C LYS A 205 -8.44 -4.19 -18.41
N TYR A 206 -8.15 -4.51 -17.15
CA TYR A 206 -7.09 -5.49 -16.84
C TYR A 206 -7.47 -6.91 -17.26
N ILE A 207 -8.74 -7.31 -17.11
CA ILE A 207 -9.24 -8.60 -17.62
C ILE A 207 -9.06 -8.69 -19.15
N GLU A 208 -9.44 -7.63 -19.88
CA GLU A 208 -9.29 -7.55 -21.33
C GLU A 208 -7.83 -7.55 -21.77
N GLN A 209 -6.94 -6.94 -20.98
CA GLN A 209 -5.50 -6.86 -21.25
C GLN A 209 -4.84 -8.23 -21.08
N TYR A 210 -5.04 -8.90 -19.95
CA TYR A 210 -4.31 -10.14 -19.64
C TYR A 210 -4.97 -11.41 -20.17
N GLN A 211 -6.26 -11.34 -20.55
CA GLN A 211 -6.98 -12.41 -21.25
C GLN A 211 -6.84 -13.80 -20.60
N ALA A 212 -6.81 -13.86 -19.28
CA ALA A 212 -6.74 -15.14 -18.56
C ALA A 212 -7.97 -16.00 -18.87
N ALA A 213 -7.80 -17.33 -18.86
CA ALA A 213 -8.89 -18.26 -19.14
C ALA A 213 -10.04 -18.12 -18.13
N HIS A 214 -9.72 -17.81 -16.86
CA HIS A 214 -10.68 -17.61 -15.78
C HIS A 214 -10.32 -16.40 -14.94
N VAL A 215 -11.34 -15.70 -14.45
CA VAL A 215 -11.20 -14.51 -13.59
C VAL A 215 -11.84 -14.75 -12.24
N PHE A 216 -11.15 -14.34 -11.19
CA PHE A 216 -11.57 -14.47 -9.80
C PHE A 216 -11.51 -13.09 -9.13
N PRO A 217 -12.63 -12.34 -9.09
CA PRO A 217 -12.66 -11.07 -8.39
C PRO A 217 -12.44 -11.28 -6.90
N PHE A 218 -11.52 -10.54 -6.29
CA PHE A 218 -11.20 -10.61 -4.85
C PHE A 218 -10.64 -9.26 -4.37
N ALA A 219 -9.96 -9.21 -3.21
CA ALA A 219 -9.34 -8.00 -2.65
C ALA A 219 -10.34 -6.86 -2.42
N GLY A 220 -11.49 -7.20 -1.84
CA GLY A 220 -12.51 -6.26 -1.43
C GLY A 220 -13.94 -6.76 -1.66
N PRO A 221 -14.94 -6.05 -1.10
CA PRO A 221 -14.77 -4.99 -0.10
C PRO A 221 -14.50 -5.57 1.30
N PRO A 222 -13.92 -4.79 2.23
CA PRO A 222 -13.99 -5.10 3.65
C PRO A 222 -15.43 -4.91 4.16
N CYS A 223 -15.72 -5.33 5.39
CA CYS A 223 -16.94 -4.90 6.09
C CYS A 223 -16.63 -4.00 7.29
N PHE A 224 -17.59 -3.14 7.63
CA PHE A 224 -17.49 -2.15 8.71
C PHE A 224 -18.44 -2.56 9.84
N LEU A 225 -17.92 -3.11 10.94
CA LEU A 225 -18.74 -3.67 12.01
C LEU A 225 -18.95 -2.72 13.19
N ASP A 226 -18.09 -1.71 13.34
CA ASP A 226 -18.26 -0.65 14.33
C ASP A 226 -19.51 0.20 14.06
N ASP A 227 -20.22 0.66 15.11
CA ASP A 227 -21.45 1.44 14.94
C ASP A 227 -21.23 2.76 14.21
N GLU A 228 -20.07 3.41 14.38
CA GLU A 228 -19.78 4.69 13.74
C GLU A 228 -19.61 4.57 12.21
N LEU A 229 -19.26 3.37 11.74
CA LEU A 229 -18.92 3.10 10.34
C LEU A 229 -19.93 2.15 9.66
N TRP A 230 -20.93 1.67 10.40
CA TRP A 230 -21.89 0.67 9.95
C TRP A 230 -22.58 1.04 8.63
N ALA A 231 -22.82 2.34 8.41
CA ALA A 231 -23.47 2.86 7.21
C ALA A 231 -22.61 2.76 5.93
N PHE A 232 -21.31 2.49 6.03
CA PHE A 232 -20.44 2.32 4.86
C PHE A 232 -20.61 0.97 4.16
N ASN A 233 -21.20 -0.02 4.82
CA ASN A 233 -21.53 -1.28 4.16
C ASN A 233 -22.62 -1.08 3.09
N ASP A 234 -22.42 -1.67 1.91
CA ASP A 234 -23.42 -1.66 0.83
C ASP A 234 -24.50 -2.73 1.09
N PHE A 235 -25.54 -2.36 1.84
CA PHE A 235 -26.65 -3.27 2.13
C PHE A 235 -27.66 -3.42 0.99
N ASP A 236 -27.81 -2.37 0.18
CA ASP A 236 -28.92 -2.20 -0.75
C ASP A 236 -28.46 -2.13 -2.22
N ARG A 237 -27.19 -2.45 -2.49
CA ARG A 237 -26.53 -2.30 -3.81
C ARG A 237 -26.61 -0.86 -4.33
N ASP A 238 -26.41 0.11 -3.45
CA ASP A 238 -26.47 1.53 -3.78
C ASP A 238 -25.42 1.87 -4.84
N GLU A 239 -25.85 2.39 -5.99
CA GLU A 239 -24.95 2.78 -7.08
C GLU A 239 -23.90 3.81 -6.67
N ALA A 240 -24.16 4.58 -5.61
CA ALA A 240 -23.22 5.56 -5.06
C ALA A 240 -22.23 4.99 -4.04
N ASN A 241 -22.48 3.78 -3.50
CA ASN A 241 -21.54 3.14 -2.58
C ASN A 241 -20.29 2.68 -3.36
N VAL A 242 -19.12 3.09 -2.89
CA VAL A 242 -17.83 2.85 -3.57
C VAL A 242 -17.25 1.46 -3.30
N PHE A 243 -17.91 0.66 -2.46
CA PHE A 243 -17.54 -0.70 -2.09
C PHE A 243 -18.52 -1.74 -2.66
N PRO A 244 -18.59 -1.91 -4.00
CA PRO A 244 -19.35 -3.01 -4.58
C PRO A 244 -18.80 -4.35 -4.08
N ASP A 245 -19.67 -5.36 -3.97
CA ASP A 245 -19.27 -6.72 -3.65
C ASP A 245 -19.08 -7.60 -4.90
N GLN A 246 -18.64 -8.85 -4.69
CA GLN A 246 -18.32 -9.79 -5.77
C GLN A 246 -19.58 -10.09 -6.60
N PHE A 247 -20.76 -10.10 -5.98
CA PHE A 247 -22.01 -10.36 -6.71
C PHE A 247 -22.32 -9.24 -7.69
N VAL A 248 -22.23 -7.98 -7.25
CA VAL A 248 -22.43 -6.82 -8.13
C VAL A 248 -21.41 -6.81 -9.26
N PHE A 249 -20.13 -7.07 -8.97
CA PHE A 249 -19.12 -7.04 -10.02
C PHE A 249 -19.26 -8.19 -11.02
N LEU A 250 -19.66 -9.39 -10.57
CA LEU A 250 -19.98 -10.50 -11.47
C LEU A 250 -21.22 -10.20 -12.33
N ASP A 251 -22.25 -9.55 -11.79
CA ASP A 251 -23.40 -9.09 -12.56
C ASP A 251 -22.93 -8.10 -13.64
N TYR A 252 -22.09 -7.12 -13.28
CA TYR A 252 -21.48 -6.18 -14.22
C TYR A 252 -20.68 -6.89 -15.32
N LEU A 253 -19.83 -7.87 -15.01
CA LEU A 253 -19.06 -8.61 -16.02
C LEU A 253 -19.96 -9.39 -16.99
N ARG A 254 -21.04 -10.01 -16.49
CA ARG A 254 -22.02 -10.70 -17.36
C ARG A 254 -22.72 -9.73 -18.30
N GLU A 255 -23.05 -8.52 -17.84
CA GLU A 255 -23.60 -7.47 -18.70
C GLU A 255 -22.63 -7.01 -19.81
N GLN A 256 -21.32 -7.14 -19.58
CA GLN A 256 -20.28 -6.90 -20.60
C GLN A 256 -20.02 -8.12 -21.50
N GLY A 257 -20.73 -9.24 -21.30
CA GLY A 257 -20.57 -10.46 -22.08
C GLY A 257 -19.42 -11.36 -21.63
N PHE A 258 -18.89 -11.16 -20.41
CA PHE A 258 -17.84 -12.00 -19.86
C PHE A 258 -18.42 -13.13 -19.01
N GLU A 259 -18.26 -14.38 -19.45
CA GLU A 259 -18.89 -15.56 -18.82
C GLU A 259 -17.94 -16.37 -17.91
N LYS A 260 -16.62 -16.20 -18.04
CA LYS A 260 -15.61 -16.98 -17.31
C LYS A 260 -15.11 -16.29 -16.03
N ALA A 261 -15.97 -15.51 -15.38
CA ALA A 261 -15.70 -14.92 -14.07
C ALA A 261 -16.46 -15.68 -12.99
N HIS A 262 -15.78 -15.97 -11.88
CA HIS A 262 -16.29 -16.87 -10.86
C HIS A 262 -16.46 -16.20 -9.50
N LEU A 263 -17.49 -16.63 -8.76
CA LEU A 263 -17.65 -16.24 -7.36
C LEU A 263 -16.58 -16.91 -6.51
N PHE A 264 -15.81 -16.10 -5.77
CA PHE A 264 -14.63 -16.54 -5.03
C PHE A 264 -14.67 -16.03 -3.57
N LEU A 265 -15.72 -16.43 -2.85
CA LEU A 265 -15.90 -16.10 -1.43
C LEU A 265 -14.84 -16.79 -0.57
N THR A 266 -14.58 -16.27 0.63
CA THR A 266 -13.82 -16.95 1.68
C THR A 266 -14.19 -18.43 1.81
N GLY A 267 -13.22 -19.33 1.73
CA GLY A 267 -13.40 -20.79 1.76
C GLY A 267 -13.69 -21.44 0.39
N THR A 268 -13.96 -20.66 -0.66
CA THR A 268 -14.05 -21.19 -2.03
C THR A 268 -12.70 -21.78 -2.42
N THR A 269 -12.71 -22.98 -2.99
CA THR A 269 -11.54 -23.56 -3.65
C THR A 269 -11.75 -23.60 -5.16
N VAL A 270 -10.71 -23.31 -5.94
CA VAL A 270 -10.63 -23.63 -7.36
C VAL A 270 -9.44 -24.54 -7.64
N GLU A 271 -9.66 -25.59 -8.42
CA GLU A 271 -8.62 -26.41 -9.02
C GLU A 271 -8.49 -26.00 -10.49
N LEU A 272 -7.32 -25.48 -10.86
CA LEU A 272 -6.94 -25.15 -12.23
C LEU A 272 -6.03 -26.24 -12.78
N THR A 273 -6.24 -26.61 -14.04
CA THR A 273 -5.47 -27.64 -14.77
C THR A 273 -4.83 -27.06 -16.02
N GLY A 274 -3.75 -27.70 -16.49
CA GLY A 274 -2.95 -27.18 -17.62
C GLY A 274 -3.64 -27.23 -18.99
N ASP A 275 -4.81 -27.85 -19.09
CA ASP A 275 -5.71 -27.77 -20.26
C ASP A 275 -6.66 -26.57 -20.20
N GLY A 276 -6.60 -25.76 -19.14
CA GLY A 276 -7.40 -24.54 -18.99
C GLY A 276 -8.80 -24.76 -18.44
N GLU A 277 -9.05 -25.89 -17.78
CA GLU A 277 -10.27 -26.12 -17.02
C GLU A 277 -10.17 -25.55 -15.59
N ALA A 278 -11.31 -25.12 -15.06
CA ALA A 278 -11.46 -24.68 -13.68
C ALA A 278 -12.59 -25.44 -12.99
N LYS A 279 -12.25 -26.16 -11.92
CA LYS A 279 -13.22 -26.85 -11.07
C LYS A 279 -13.36 -26.12 -9.75
N LEU A 280 -14.53 -25.53 -9.52
CA LEU A 280 -14.82 -24.78 -8.30
C LEU A 280 -15.56 -25.64 -7.27
N GLU A 281 -15.14 -25.52 -6.03
CA GLU A 281 -15.84 -25.99 -4.84
C GLU A 281 -16.21 -24.77 -4.00
N GLN A 282 -17.51 -24.45 -3.98
CA GLN A 282 -18.05 -23.29 -3.28
C GLN A 282 -18.42 -23.66 -1.83
N ILE A 283 -18.45 -22.65 -0.95
CA ILE A 283 -19.04 -22.80 0.39
C ILE A 283 -20.52 -23.22 0.28
N PRO A 284 -21.14 -23.73 1.37
CA PRO A 284 -22.53 -24.16 1.34
C PRO A 284 -23.47 -23.10 0.74
N GLU A 285 -24.35 -23.50 -0.18
CA GLU A 285 -25.26 -22.58 -0.89
C GLU A 285 -26.11 -21.72 0.06
N ALA A 286 -26.52 -22.27 1.20
CA ALA A 286 -27.25 -21.51 2.22
C ALA A 286 -26.45 -20.31 2.76
N GLU A 287 -25.14 -20.44 2.87
CA GLU A 287 -24.24 -19.37 3.30
C GLU A 287 -24.04 -18.34 2.19
N VAL A 288 -23.86 -18.79 0.94
CA VAL A 288 -23.80 -17.90 -0.24
C VAL A 288 -25.06 -17.04 -0.33
N VAL A 289 -26.23 -17.66 -0.21
CA VAL A 289 -27.54 -16.98 -0.22
C VAL A 289 -27.65 -16.02 0.95
N ARG A 290 -27.20 -16.41 2.15
CA ARG A 290 -27.24 -15.54 3.33
C ARG A 290 -26.36 -14.30 3.15
N ILE A 291 -25.13 -14.47 2.68
CA ILE A 291 -24.23 -13.35 2.37
C ILE A 291 -24.89 -12.47 1.31
N ARG A 292 -25.37 -13.04 0.20
CA ARG A 292 -25.94 -12.27 -0.92
C ARG A 292 -27.22 -11.51 -0.55
N ASP A 293 -28.19 -12.21 0.03
CA ASP A 293 -29.60 -11.78 0.12
C ASP A 293 -30.00 -11.29 1.53
N ASP A 294 -29.33 -11.74 2.59
CA ASP A 294 -29.50 -11.28 3.98
C ASP A 294 -28.21 -10.66 4.53
N ARG A 295 -27.60 -9.75 3.74
CA ARG A 295 -26.36 -9.04 4.10
C ARG A 295 -26.42 -8.45 5.50
N ARG A 296 -27.55 -7.82 5.84
CA ARG A 296 -27.74 -7.12 7.11
C ARG A 296 -27.80 -8.11 8.27
N GLY A 297 -28.53 -9.22 8.14
CA GLY A 297 -28.56 -10.27 9.16
C GLY A 297 -27.22 -10.97 9.32
N TYR A 298 -26.52 -11.24 8.22
CA TYR A 298 -25.16 -11.78 8.21
C TYR A 298 -24.18 -10.88 8.98
N LEU A 299 -24.07 -9.61 8.61
CA LEU A 299 -23.15 -8.67 9.26
C LEU A 299 -23.54 -8.37 10.71
N THR A 300 -24.83 -8.44 11.07
CA THR A 300 -25.28 -8.26 12.46
C THR A 300 -24.77 -9.38 13.37
N ASP A 301 -24.78 -10.63 12.89
CA ASP A 301 -24.24 -11.75 13.66
C ASP A 301 -22.71 -11.71 13.69
N TYR A 302 -22.08 -11.33 12.58
CA TYR A 302 -20.63 -11.18 12.54
C TYR A 302 -20.14 -10.06 13.48
N LYS A 303 -20.86 -8.93 13.52
CA LYS A 303 -20.60 -7.83 14.46
C LYS A 303 -20.55 -8.32 15.91
N LYS A 304 -21.51 -9.14 16.36
CA LYS A 304 -21.53 -9.66 17.74
C LYS A 304 -20.26 -10.45 18.09
N LYS A 305 -19.69 -11.15 17.11
CA LYS A 305 -18.48 -11.95 17.27
C LYS A 305 -17.22 -11.09 17.36
N VAL A 306 -17.14 -10.02 16.57
CA VAL A 306 -15.93 -9.19 16.41
C VAL A 306 -15.92 -7.97 17.33
N GLN A 307 -17.09 -7.52 17.82
CA GLN A 307 -17.21 -6.33 18.67
C GLN A 307 -16.24 -6.31 19.87
N PRO A 308 -16.04 -7.41 20.62
CA PRO A 308 -15.09 -7.40 21.74
C PRO A 308 -13.65 -7.05 21.32
N THR A 309 -13.25 -7.44 20.11
CA THR A 309 -11.92 -7.11 19.56
C THR A 309 -11.85 -5.64 19.15
N ILE A 310 -12.90 -5.10 18.51
CA ILE A 310 -12.98 -3.67 18.16
C ILE A 310 -12.96 -2.81 19.44
N ASP A 311 -13.73 -3.18 20.46
CA ASP A 311 -13.77 -2.48 21.75
C ASP A 311 -12.38 -2.48 22.43
N ALA A 312 -11.66 -3.60 22.35
CA ALA A 312 -10.30 -3.71 22.87
C ALA A 312 -9.31 -2.80 22.13
N ILE A 313 -9.37 -2.76 20.78
CA ILE A 313 -8.53 -1.90 19.95
C ILE A 313 -8.78 -0.42 20.30
N LEU A 314 -10.05 0.00 20.34
CA LEU A 314 -10.41 1.38 20.66
C LEU A 314 -10.11 1.74 22.13
N GLY A 315 -10.30 0.80 23.05
CA GLY A 315 -10.00 0.98 24.47
C GLY A 315 -8.50 1.05 24.79
N ALA A 316 -7.65 0.53 23.90
CA ALA A 316 -6.19 0.61 24.03
C ALA A 316 -5.61 1.95 23.54
N LEU A 317 -6.41 2.78 22.86
CA LEU A 317 -5.95 4.09 22.40
C LEU A 317 -5.59 5.01 23.58
N PRO A 318 -4.61 5.91 23.40
CA PRO A 318 -4.26 6.92 24.40
C PRO A 318 -5.46 7.70 24.95
N GLN A 319 -5.56 7.79 26.28
CA GLN A 319 -6.60 8.53 26.99
C GLN A 319 -6.09 9.83 27.63
N ASP A 320 -4.77 9.96 27.76
CA ASP A 320 -4.11 11.16 28.24
C ASP A 320 -3.90 12.19 27.11
N ARG A 321 -3.53 13.40 27.50
CA ARG A 321 -3.31 14.52 26.58
C ARG A 321 -1.85 14.92 26.59
N SER A 322 -1.24 14.95 25.41
CA SER A 322 0.13 15.42 25.22
C SER A 322 0.20 16.76 24.46
N ASP A 323 1.39 17.35 24.38
CA ASP A 323 1.64 18.53 23.54
C ASP A 323 1.78 18.07 22.08
N LEU A 324 0.65 17.99 21.37
CA LEU A 324 0.62 17.50 19.98
C LEU A 324 1.37 18.45 19.04
N VAL A 325 1.23 19.76 19.21
CA VAL A 325 1.93 20.76 18.38
C VAL A 325 3.44 20.64 18.59
N GLY A 326 3.91 20.62 19.83
CA GLY A 326 5.34 20.52 20.14
C GLY A 326 5.97 19.23 19.60
N GLN A 327 5.28 18.09 19.74
CA GLN A 327 5.77 16.81 19.20
C GLN A 327 5.80 16.80 17.67
N LEU A 328 4.77 17.33 17.00
CA LEU A 328 4.77 17.43 15.54
C LEU A 328 5.81 18.44 15.04
N GLN A 329 6.13 19.49 15.79
CA GLN A 329 7.24 20.39 15.49
C GLN A 329 8.59 19.68 15.60
N GLU A 330 8.79 18.83 16.61
CA GLU A 330 10.03 18.06 16.75
C GLU A 330 10.18 17.00 15.65
N TRP A 331 9.09 16.34 15.29
CA TRP A 331 9.11 15.17 14.40
C TRP A 331 8.90 15.54 12.92
N VAL A 332 7.88 16.33 12.59
CA VAL A 332 7.44 16.55 11.19
C VAL A 332 8.02 17.84 10.60
N GLN A 333 8.20 18.90 11.39
CA GLN A 333 8.73 20.16 10.85
C GLN A 333 10.12 20.03 10.18
N PRO A 334 11.08 19.25 10.71
CA PRO A 334 12.36 19.04 10.03
C PRO A 334 12.22 18.43 8.63
N LEU A 335 11.20 17.58 8.42
CA LEU A 335 10.92 17.01 7.09
C LEU A 335 10.53 18.12 6.10
N LEU A 336 9.68 19.08 6.53
CA LEU A 336 9.23 20.19 5.70
C LEU A 336 10.39 21.08 5.23
N GLU A 337 11.44 21.24 6.04
CA GLU A 337 12.63 22.02 5.67
C GLU A 337 13.31 21.45 4.42
N THR A 338 13.26 20.12 4.26
CA THR A 338 13.90 19.38 3.17
C THR A 338 12.97 19.00 2.01
N ALA A 339 11.65 19.18 2.17
CA ALA A 339 10.61 18.72 1.26
C ALA A 339 10.23 19.77 0.20
N ASP A 340 11.18 20.12 -0.66
CA ASP A 340 11.06 21.18 -1.66
C ASP A 340 9.90 20.96 -2.65
N TYR A 341 9.82 19.79 -3.27
CA TYR A 341 8.79 19.44 -4.25
C TYR A 341 7.43 19.25 -3.59
N THR A 342 7.38 18.58 -2.44
CA THR A 342 6.14 18.35 -1.69
C THR A 342 5.53 19.66 -1.23
N CYS A 343 6.33 20.58 -0.69
CA CYS A 343 5.84 21.90 -0.29
C CYS A 343 5.35 22.71 -1.49
N ALA A 344 6.07 22.67 -2.62
CA ALA A 344 5.68 23.35 -3.86
C ALA A 344 4.41 22.74 -4.50
N GLY A 345 4.24 21.42 -4.46
CA GLY A 345 3.05 20.74 -4.97
C GLY A 345 1.81 20.95 -4.10
N LEU A 346 1.98 21.08 -2.79
CA LEU A 346 0.90 21.44 -1.86
C LEU A 346 0.51 22.91 -1.96
N ASN A 347 1.50 23.81 -1.97
CA ASN A 347 1.36 25.25 -2.12
C ASN A 347 0.18 25.82 -1.33
N GLY A 348 0.17 25.59 -0.02
CA GLY A 348 -0.92 25.97 0.85
C GLY A 348 -0.79 25.44 2.27
N ARG A 349 -1.93 25.33 2.94
CA ARG A 349 -2.04 24.90 4.33
C ARG A 349 -3.03 23.76 4.48
N ILE A 350 -2.69 22.84 5.36
CA ILE A 350 -3.58 21.76 5.82
C ILE A 350 -3.93 22.05 7.28
N LEU A 351 -5.23 22.05 7.59
CA LEU A 351 -5.74 22.11 8.95
C LEU A 351 -6.01 20.69 9.47
N LEU A 352 -5.42 20.34 10.59
CA LEU A 352 -5.79 19.17 11.39
C LEU A 352 -6.62 19.65 12.60
N GLU A 353 -7.90 19.32 12.60
CA GLU A 353 -8.81 19.55 13.71
C GLU A 353 -8.87 18.31 14.60
N VAL A 354 -8.21 18.39 15.75
CA VAL A 354 -8.28 17.36 16.77
C VAL A 354 -9.56 17.57 17.56
N ALA A 355 -10.46 16.59 17.49
CA ALA A 355 -11.72 16.60 18.21
C ALA A 355 -11.58 15.89 19.57
N ALA A 356 -12.23 16.43 20.60
CA ALA A 356 -12.38 15.75 21.88
C ALA A 356 -13.19 14.45 21.70
N VAL A 357 -13.14 13.56 22.70
CA VAL A 357 -13.85 12.28 22.66
C VAL A 357 -15.37 12.46 22.52
N ASP A 358 -15.92 13.56 23.05
CA ASP A 358 -17.34 13.94 22.93
C ASP A 358 -17.67 14.66 21.61
N GLY A 359 -16.70 14.82 20.71
CA GLY A 359 -16.85 15.42 19.39
C GLY A 359 -16.67 16.94 19.33
N GLY A 360 -16.45 17.61 20.48
CA GLY A 360 -16.13 19.05 20.52
C GLY A 360 -14.77 19.39 19.89
N PRO A 361 -14.51 20.65 19.53
CA PRO A 361 -13.17 21.07 19.16
C PRO A 361 -12.24 20.96 20.36
N ASP A 362 -11.03 20.45 20.14
CA ASP A 362 -10.03 20.33 21.20
C ASP A 362 -8.75 21.11 20.89
N GLU A 363 -8.16 20.83 19.75
CA GLU A 363 -6.92 21.46 19.30
C GLU A 363 -6.94 21.58 17.78
N GLN A 364 -6.41 22.67 17.24
CA GLN A 364 -6.36 22.92 15.80
C GLN A 364 -4.92 23.21 15.40
N ILE A 365 -4.39 22.40 14.48
CA ILE A 365 -2.98 22.37 14.12
C ILE A 365 -2.86 22.62 12.62
N VAL A 366 -1.92 23.46 12.22
CA VAL A 366 -1.65 23.80 10.82
C VAL A 366 -0.31 23.21 10.40
N PHE A 367 -0.33 22.46 9.30
CA PHE A 367 0.85 22.19 8.50
C PHE A 367 0.93 23.27 7.41
N ASP A 368 1.86 24.22 7.58
CA ASP A 368 2.07 25.35 6.68
C ASP A 368 3.22 25.07 5.72
N PHE A 369 2.90 24.70 4.48
CA PHE A 369 3.88 24.37 3.45
C PHE A 369 4.48 25.61 2.78
N LEU A 370 3.91 26.80 3.02
CA LEU A 370 4.45 28.07 2.54
C LEU A 370 5.59 28.55 3.45
N GLU A 371 5.40 28.40 4.77
CA GLU A 371 6.40 28.75 5.78
C GLU A 371 7.28 27.58 6.23
N ARG A 372 6.93 26.34 5.81
CA ARG A 372 7.55 25.08 6.23
C ARG A 372 7.50 24.90 7.76
N LYS A 373 6.33 25.11 8.35
CA LYS A 373 6.11 25.08 9.81
C LYS A 373 4.91 24.26 10.21
N VAL A 374 5.01 23.68 11.41
CA VAL A 374 3.84 23.17 12.14
C VAL A 374 3.52 24.16 13.25
N LYS A 375 2.27 24.62 13.37
CA LYS A 375 1.88 25.66 14.35
C LYS A 375 0.42 25.52 14.77
N PRO A 376 0.01 26.10 15.91
CA PRO A 376 -1.40 26.24 16.25
C PRO A 376 -2.13 27.04 15.19
N TYR A 377 -3.38 26.68 14.90
CA TYR A 377 -4.23 27.44 13.99
C TYR A 377 -4.53 28.84 14.54
N ALA A 378 -4.37 29.85 13.69
CA ALA A 378 -4.54 31.26 13.98
C ALA A 378 -5.40 31.94 12.90
N ASP A 379 -6.51 31.29 12.53
CA ASP A 379 -7.49 31.76 11.54
C ASP A 379 -6.91 31.97 10.12
N GLU A 380 -5.86 31.23 9.76
CA GLU A 380 -5.27 31.31 8.42
C GLU A 380 -6.17 30.71 7.34
N GLU A 381 -5.98 31.15 6.09
CA GLU A 381 -6.66 30.50 4.97
C GLU A 381 -6.10 29.08 4.75
N VAL A 382 -6.99 28.10 4.87
CA VAL A 382 -6.70 26.68 4.63
C VAL A 382 -7.45 26.15 3.42
N ARG A 383 -6.78 25.27 2.67
CA ARG A 383 -7.32 24.62 1.47
C ARG A 383 -7.85 23.22 1.76
N TYR A 384 -7.21 22.50 2.68
CA TYR A 384 -7.58 21.15 3.08
C TYR A 384 -7.78 21.13 4.60
N SER A 385 -8.80 20.40 5.06
CA SER A 385 -8.95 20.12 6.49
C SER A 385 -9.25 18.65 6.72
N PHE A 386 -8.74 18.14 7.83
CA PHE A 386 -8.99 16.80 8.35
C PHE A 386 -9.42 16.94 9.80
N ARG A 387 -10.53 16.29 10.20
CA ARG A 387 -11.01 16.26 11.57
C ARG A 387 -11.00 14.82 12.08
N ALA A 388 -10.33 14.56 13.19
CA ALA A 388 -10.25 13.22 13.78
C ALA A 388 -10.25 13.28 15.31
N LYS A 389 -10.70 12.20 15.96
CA LYS A 389 -10.74 12.11 17.43
C LYS A 389 -9.33 12.08 18.02
N ARG A 390 -9.14 12.78 19.14
CA ARG A 390 -7.85 12.91 19.82
C ARG A 390 -7.13 11.60 20.09
N PRO A 391 -7.75 10.53 20.60
CA PRO A 391 -7.03 9.27 20.85
C PRO A 391 -6.35 8.69 19.61
N LEU A 392 -6.92 8.89 18.42
CA LEU A 392 -6.31 8.46 17.15
C LEU A 392 -5.05 9.30 16.84
N ILE A 393 -5.15 10.62 16.95
CA ILE A 393 -4.01 11.53 16.70
C ILE A 393 -2.90 11.35 17.74
N GLU A 394 -3.26 11.19 19.01
CA GLU A 394 -2.31 10.88 20.09
C GLU A 394 -1.56 9.59 19.81
N HIS A 395 -2.24 8.53 19.34
CA HIS A 395 -1.57 7.28 18.95
C HIS A 395 -0.57 7.51 17.81
N LEU A 396 -1.01 8.16 16.71
CA LEU A 396 -0.16 8.39 15.54
C LEU A 396 1.09 9.22 15.87
N VAL A 397 0.95 10.25 16.71
CA VAL A 397 2.05 11.15 17.11
C VAL A 397 2.98 10.48 18.10
N ARG A 398 2.43 9.74 19.07
CA ARG A 398 3.22 9.04 20.11
C ARG A 398 4.08 7.93 19.53
N GLU A 399 3.50 7.14 18.64
CA GLU A 399 4.19 6.03 17.97
C GLU A 399 5.00 6.51 16.74
N ARG A 400 4.98 7.82 16.44
CA ARG A 400 5.63 8.43 15.26
C ARG A 400 5.32 7.66 13.96
N VAL A 401 4.04 7.31 13.76
CA VAL A 401 3.59 6.52 12.61
C VAL A 401 3.95 7.23 11.30
N PRO A 402 4.82 6.66 10.45
CA PRO A 402 5.33 7.36 9.27
C PRO A 402 4.30 7.48 8.14
N ASP A 403 3.29 6.61 8.11
CA ASP A 403 2.23 6.59 7.12
C ASP A 403 0.84 6.68 7.76
N TRP A 404 0.29 7.89 7.81
CA TRP A 404 -1.07 8.14 8.29
C TRP A 404 -2.13 7.73 7.28
N VAL A 405 -1.79 7.55 6.00
CA VAL A 405 -2.73 7.01 5.02
C VAL A 405 -3.03 5.55 5.36
N ASN A 406 -2.00 4.77 5.68
CA ASN A 406 -2.07 3.37 6.07
C ASN A 406 -2.63 3.12 7.50
N GLU A 407 -2.94 4.15 8.27
CA GLU A 407 -3.53 3.97 9.60
C GLU A 407 -4.79 4.81 9.75
N LEU A 408 -4.67 6.14 9.71
CA LEU A 408 -5.79 7.04 9.91
C LEU A 408 -6.75 7.09 8.71
N PHE A 409 -6.26 7.27 7.48
CA PHE A 409 -7.18 7.55 6.37
C PHE A 409 -7.91 6.30 5.90
N LEU A 410 -7.25 5.14 5.85
CA LEU A 410 -7.95 3.89 5.60
C LEU A 410 -8.91 3.50 6.74
N SER A 411 -8.71 4.01 7.97
CA SER A 411 -9.69 3.78 9.04
C SER A 411 -11.08 4.35 8.75
N CYS A 412 -11.18 5.35 7.87
CA CYS A 412 -12.37 6.16 7.66
C CYS A 412 -12.94 6.82 8.94
N ARG A 413 -12.19 6.84 10.06
CA ARG A 413 -12.57 7.48 11.34
C ARG A 413 -12.18 8.96 11.40
N PHE A 414 -12.38 9.66 10.29
CA PHE A 414 -12.09 11.07 10.16
C PHE A 414 -13.08 11.73 9.19
N GLU A 415 -13.15 13.05 9.25
CA GLU A 415 -13.87 13.86 8.26
C GLU A 415 -12.86 14.69 7.46
N ALA A 416 -13.18 14.97 6.20
CA ALA A 416 -12.33 15.75 5.31
C ALA A 416 -13.09 16.87 4.62
N SER A 417 -12.44 18.03 4.46
CA SER A 417 -12.92 19.08 3.56
C SER A 417 -11.80 19.55 2.65
N ARG A 418 -12.17 20.08 1.48
CA ARG A 418 -11.21 20.70 0.57
C ARG A 418 -11.82 21.80 -0.28
N LYS A 419 -11.01 22.81 -0.61
CA LYS A 419 -11.29 23.82 -1.63
C LYS A 419 -10.54 23.49 -2.92
N GLY A 420 -11.27 23.25 -4.00
CA GLY A 420 -10.69 22.96 -5.31
C GLY A 420 -10.49 21.46 -5.60
N PRO A 421 -9.63 21.14 -6.59
CA PRO A 421 -9.46 19.76 -7.06
C PRO A 421 -8.71 18.87 -6.06
N PHE A 422 -8.68 17.57 -6.38
CA PHE A 422 -7.79 16.63 -5.73
C PHE A 422 -6.32 17.04 -5.91
N ASN A 423 -5.53 16.88 -4.86
CA ASN A 423 -4.10 17.11 -4.87
C ASN A 423 -3.41 15.88 -4.23
N GLU A 424 -2.66 15.15 -5.02
CA GLU A 424 -1.96 13.93 -4.60
C GLU A 424 -0.87 14.20 -3.55
N TYR A 425 -0.23 15.36 -3.59
CA TYR A 425 0.82 15.75 -2.64
C TYR A 425 0.34 15.77 -1.18
N VAL A 426 -0.96 15.99 -0.94
CA VAL A 426 -1.56 15.86 0.40
C VAL A 426 -1.36 14.46 0.96
N TYR A 427 -1.62 13.45 0.14
CA TYR A 427 -1.56 12.06 0.56
C TYR A 427 -0.13 11.53 0.54
N SER A 428 0.68 11.92 -0.44
CA SER A 428 2.11 11.61 -0.44
C SER A 428 2.82 12.19 0.79
N PHE A 429 2.46 13.40 1.25
CA PHE A 429 2.94 13.95 2.51
C PHE A 429 2.55 13.09 3.72
N PHE A 430 1.26 12.75 3.87
CA PHE A 430 0.79 11.94 5.00
C PHE A 430 1.26 10.47 4.96
N LYS A 431 1.76 9.98 3.82
CA LYS A 431 2.49 8.70 3.72
C LYS A 431 3.96 8.79 4.15
N SER A 432 4.48 10.01 4.30
CA SER A 432 5.93 10.27 4.30
C SER A 432 6.39 11.08 5.51
N LEU A 433 5.96 10.69 6.70
CA LEU A 433 6.31 11.33 7.96
C LEU A 433 7.57 10.72 8.61
N SER A 434 8.49 10.20 7.80
CA SER A 434 9.85 9.82 8.20
C SER A 434 10.88 10.45 7.25
N VAL A 435 12.15 10.45 7.67
CA VAL A 435 13.24 10.98 6.83
C VAL A 435 13.39 10.14 5.58
N GLU A 436 13.32 8.82 5.73
CA GLU A 436 13.46 7.82 4.67
C GLU A 436 12.34 8.00 3.63
N HIS A 437 11.09 8.11 4.07
CA HIS A 437 9.95 8.27 3.16
C HIS A 437 9.96 9.62 2.46
N MET A 438 10.19 10.71 3.20
CA MET A 438 10.21 12.05 2.60
C MET A 438 11.33 12.15 1.57
N THR A 439 12.50 11.57 1.88
CA THR A 439 13.63 11.53 0.96
C THR A 439 13.30 10.78 -0.32
N PHE A 440 12.66 9.61 -0.21
CA PHE A 440 12.19 8.84 -1.36
C PHE A 440 11.21 9.63 -2.24
N VAL A 441 10.20 10.25 -1.63
CA VAL A 441 9.17 11.00 -2.34
C VAL A 441 9.74 12.23 -3.04
N GLU A 442 10.62 12.98 -2.38
CA GLU A 442 11.29 14.14 -2.96
C GLU A 442 12.17 13.75 -4.15
N GLY A 443 12.94 12.67 -4.01
CA GLY A 443 13.77 12.16 -5.09
C GLY A 443 12.95 11.64 -6.28
N TYR A 444 11.82 11.00 -6.02
CA TYR A 444 10.87 10.59 -7.07
C TYR A 444 10.32 11.79 -7.85
N TYR A 445 9.87 12.84 -7.15
CA TYR A 445 9.37 14.04 -7.80
C TYR A 445 10.46 14.79 -8.56
N ALA A 446 11.68 14.83 -8.05
CA ALA A 446 12.82 15.41 -8.75
C ALA A 446 13.05 14.73 -10.11
N GLU A 447 13.12 13.39 -10.14
CA GLU A 447 13.29 12.61 -11.36
C GLU A 447 12.14 12.81 -12.35
N ALA A 448 10.90 12.88 -11.87
CA ALA A 448 9.72 13.10 -12.70
C ALA A 448 9.73 14.45 -13.44
N THR A 449 10.51 15.44 -12.98
CA THR A 449 10.67 16.72 -13.70
C THR A 449 11.56 16.62 -14.94
N GLY A 450 12.26 15.50 -15.13
CA GLY A 450 13.12 15.25 -16.30
C GLY A 450 14.36 16.15 -16.38
N VAL A 451 14.67 16.88 -15.30
CA VAL A 451 15.91 17.64 -15.17
C VAL A 451 16.99 16.68 -14.67
N GLU A 452 18.04 16.48 -15.46
CA GLU A 452 19.22 15.76 -14.98
C GLU A 452 19.85 16.57 -13.83
N ASP A 453 19.57 16.14 -12.59
CA ASP A 453 20.10 16.77 -11.39
C ASP A 453 21.41 16.07 -11.01
N TYR A 454 22.52 16.80 -11.16
CA TYR A 454 23.86 16.30 -10.92
C TYR A 454 24.51 17.00 -9.72
N ALA A 455 25.47 16.33 -9.12
CA ALA A 455 26.31 16.86 -8.06
C ALA A 455 27.79 16.61 -8.36
N LEU A 456 28.66 17.43 -7.79
CA LEU A 456 30.11 17.26 -7.84
C LEU A 456 30.60 16.41 -6.66
N ALA A 457 31.37 15.37 -6.95
CA ALA A 457 31.91 14.43 -5.98
C ALA A 457 33.39 14.14 -6.32
N ASP A 458 34.33 14.71 -5.57
CA ASP A 458 35.78 14.52 -5.75
C ASP A 458 36.26 14.41 -7.23
N GLY A 459 36.08 15.50 -7.98
CA GLY A 459 36.49 15.56 -9.39
C GLY A 459 35.58 14.80 -10.37
N HIS A 460 34.46 14.26 -9.91
CA HIS A 460 33.44 13.60 -10.73
C HIS A 460 32.12 14.38 -10.72
N VAL A 461 31.36 14.25 -11.80
CA VAL A 461 29.95 14.63 -11.88
C VAL A 461 29.14 13.35 -11.74
N VAL A 462 28.29 13.30 -10.72
CA VAL A 462 27.45 12.15 -10.40
C VAL A 462 25.98 12.55 -10.40
N GLN A 463 25.06 11.61 -10.64
CA GLN A 463 23.65 11.86 -10.36
C GLN A 463 23.49 12.28 -8.89
N ARG A 464 22.70 13.32 -8.62
CA ARG A 464 22.54 13.87 -7.26
C ARG A 464 21.81 12.90 -6.33
N HIS A 465 20.85 12.16 -6.86
CA HIS A 465 20.00 11.26 -6.06
C HIS A 465 20.53 9.83 -6.13
N CYS A 466 20.66 9.18 -4.97
CA CYS A 466 21.15 7.82 -4.83
C CYS A 466 20.27 6.82 -5.60
N PRO A 467 20.84 5.87 -6.38
CA PRO A 467 20.06 4.90 -7.16
C PRO A 467 19.28 3.86 -6.32
N HIS A 468 19.50 3.82 -4.99
CA HIS A 468 18.72 3.02 -4.04
C HIS A 468 17.38 3.71 -3.70
N LEU A 469 17.40 4.64 -2.74
CA LEU A 469 16.21 5.30 -2.19
C LEU A 469 16.09 6.78 -2.56
N LYS A 470 16.75 7.17 -3.65
CA LYS A 470 16.73 8.54 -4.17
C LYS A 470 17.23 9.59 -3.17
N ALA A 471 18.06 9.18 -2.19
CA ALA A 471 18.66 10.09 -1.23
C ALA A 471 19.48 11.19 -1.91
N ASP A 472 19.23 12.45 -1.54
CA ASP A 472 20.02 13.59 -2.02
C ASP A 472 21.46 13.48 -1.48
N LEU A 473 22.38 13.08 -2.35
CA LEU A 473 23.77 12.83 -2.00
C LEU A 473 24.52 14.12 -1.67
N THR A 474 23.99 15.30 -1.99
CA THR A 474 24.59 16.56 -1.50
C THR A 474 24.35 16.78 -0.01
N ARG A 475 23.35 16.09 0.55
CA ARG A 475 22.98 16.13 1.97
C ARG A 475 23.48 14.90 2.72
N PHE A 476 23.25 13.72 2.15
CA PHE A 476 23.52 12.43 2.79
C PHE A 476 24.76 11.72 2.23
N GLY A 477 25.39 12.27 1.19
CA GLY A 477 26.59 11.69 0.61
C GLY A 477 27.85 12.18 1.30
N SER A 478 28.84 11.31 1.38
CA SER A 478 30.23 11.69 1.67
C SER A 478 31.17 10.98 0.70
N VAL A 479 32.29 11.60 0.37
CA VAL A 479 33.32 10.98 -0.49
C VAL A 479 34.60 10.75 0.29
N ARG A 480 35.15 9.54 0.16
CA ARG A 480 36.44 9.15 0.72
C ARG A 480 37.15 8.16 -0.19
N ASP A 481 38.43 8.42 -0.50
CA ASP A 481 39.29 7.50 -1.25
C ASP A 481 38.67 7.00 -2.58
N GLY A 482 37.99 7.89 -3.32
CA GLY A 482 37.30 7.56 -4.58
C GLY A 482 35.97 6.83 -4.41
N VAL A 483 35.49 6.63 -3.18
CA VAL A 483 34.22 5.99 -2.86
C VAL A 483 33.22 7.01 -2.36
N LEU A 484 32.06 7.07 -2.98
CA LEU A 484 30.91 7.84 -2.52
C LEU A 484 30.04 6.95 -1.62
N THR A 485 29.81 7.38 -0.39
CA THR A 485 28.95 6.70 0.58
C THR A 485 27.67 7.48 0.81
N CYS A 486 26.52 6.83 0.68
CA CYS A 486 25.23 7.38 1.10
C CYS A 486 24.99 7.02 2.57
N ALA A 487 25.16 7.99 3.47
CA ALA A 487 25.04 7.80 4.91
C ALA A 487 23.64 7.41 5.39
N LEU A 488 22.59 7.62 4.56
CA LEU A 488 21.23 7.27 4.93
C LEU A 488 21.02 5.74 5.01
N HIS A 489 21.65 4.98 4.10
CA HIS A 489 21.46 3.52 4.02
C HIS A 489 22.78 2.73 3.94
N GLY A 490 23.93 3.41 4.03
CA GLY A 490 25.26 2.80 3.98
C GLY A 490 25.70 2.29 2.61
N TRP A 491 25.07 2.74 1.52
CA TRP A 491 25.42 2.29 0.17
C TRP A 491 26.70 2.97 -0.32
N GLU A 492 27.63 2.18 -0.85
CA GLU A 492 28.92 2.67 -1.34
C GLU A 492 29.02 2.50 -2.86
N PHE A 493 29.60 3.49 -3.53
CA PHE A 493 29.76 3.52 -4.98
C PHE A 493 31.18 3.95 -5.35
N ASP A 494 31.79 3.20 -6.26
CA ASP A 494 33.05 3.57 -6.90
C ASP A 494 32.80 4.73 -7.88
N LEU A 495 33.49 5.86 -7.70
CA LEU A 495 33.29 7.06 -8.52
C LEU A 495 33.84 6.92 -9.95
N ASP A 496 34.85 6.09 -10.18
CA ASP A 496 35.48 5.95 -11.49
C ASP A 496 34.57 5.21 -12.47
N ASN A 497 33.82 4.21 -11.99
CA ASN A 497 33.02 3.32 -12.83
C ASN A 497 31.53 3.25 -12.46
N GLY A 498 31.14 3.79 -11.30
CA GLY A 498 29.77 3.86 -10.82
C GLY A 498 29.26 2.55 -10.21
N THR A 499 30.09 1.52 -10.11
CA THR A 499 29.73 0.22 -9.52
C THR A 499 29.33 0.41 -8.07
N CYS A 500 28.20 -0.16 -7.67
CA CYS A 500 27.85 -0.26 -6.27
C CYS A 500 28.72 -1.33 -5.60
N LEU A 501 29.38 -0.96 -4.51
CA LEU A 501 30.28 -1.84 -3.75
C LEU A 501 29.53 -2.65 -2.68
N THR A 502 28.30 -2.23 -2.35
CA THR A 502 27.44 -2.86 -1.33
C THR A 502 26.37 -3.77 -1.92
N SER A 503 26.07 -3.67 -3.22
CA SER A 503 25.11 -4.53 -3.93
C SER A 503 25.44 -4.63 -5.42
N GLU A 504 25.00 -5.71 -6.08
CA GLU A 504 25.29 -5.97 -7.51
C GLU A 504 24.28 -5.33 -8.49
N ASP A 505 23.18 -4.76 -8.01
CA ASP A 505 21.99 -4.45 -8.80
C ASP A 505 21.74 -2.96 -9.06
N ARG A 506 22.47 -2.06 -8.39
CA ARG A 506 22.37 -0.61 -8.59
C ARG A 506 23.68 -0.05 -9.12
N ARG A 507 23.58 1.02 -9.93
CA ARG A 507 24.73 1.71 -10.48
C ARG A 507 24.56 3.22 -10.32
N LEU A 508 25.62 3.89 -9.87
CA LEU A 508 25.71 5.34 -9.88
C LEU A 508 26.08 5.80 -11.28
N VAL A 509 25.29 6.72 -11.85
CA VAL A 509 25.71 7.46 -13.05
C VAL A 509 26.79 8.44 -12.63
N THR A 510 27.99 8.26 -13.17
CA THR A 510 29.19 9.06 -12.86
C THR A 510 30.02 9.30 -14.12
N ARG A 511 30.69 10.44 -14.18
CA ARG A 511 31.73 10.78 -15.16
C ARG A 511 32.77 11.70 -14.53
N PRO A 512 34.02 11.76 -15.07
CA PRO A 512 34.95 12.82 -14.70
C PRO A 512 34.35 14.20 -14.96
N ALA A 513 34.62 15.15 -14.05
CA ALA A 513 34.27 16.55 -14.23
C ALA A 513 35.10 17.19 -15.34
N SER A 514 34.50 18.14 -16.05
CA SER A 514 35.14 18.88 -17.13
C SER A 514 36.32 19.71 -16.60
N PRO A 515 37.51 19.63 -17.23
CA PRO A 515 38.68 20.41 -16.82
C PRO A 515 38.50 21.93 -17.02
N ASP A 516 37.51 22.35 -17.80
CA ASP A 516 37.25 23.76 -18.13
C ASP A 516 36.33 24.46 -17.10
N GLY A 517 35.99 23.79 -16.00
CA GLY A 517 35.17 24.36 -14.91
C GLY A 517 33.67 24.48 -15.20
N ALA A 518 33.20 23.98 -16.35
CA ALA A 518 31.79 24.04 -16.75
C ALA A 518 30.84 23.34 -15.77
N ASP A 519 31.35 22.37 -15.00
CA ASP A 519 30.58 21.58 -14.04
C ASP A 519 30.56 22.21 -12.62
N GLU A 520 31.25 23.33 -12.37
CA GLU A 520 31.30 23.99 -11.04
C GLU A 520 29.96 24.55 -10.57
N GLN A 521 28.98 24.67 -11.49
CA GLN A 521 27.61 25.08 -11.17
C GLN A 521 26.83 24.05 -10.34
N TYR A 522 27.25 22.78 -10.35
CA TYR A 522 26.55 21.72 -9.62
C TYR A 522 26.83 21.79 -8.12
N PRO A 523 25.84 21.47 -7.27
CA PRO A 523 26.05 21.37 -5.83
C PRO A 523 27.11 20.32 -5.51
N ARG A 524 27.86 20.53 -4.41
CA ARG A 524 28.96 19.64 -4.02
C ARG A 524 28.52 18.64 -2.97
N ILE A 525 28.91 17.38 -3.16
CA ILE A 525 28.90 16.35 -2.13
C ILE A 525 30.12 16.58 -1.23
N PRO A 526 29.93 16.64 0.10
CA PRO A 526 31.04 16.89 1.01
C PRO A 526 32.05 15.74 0.97
N ALA A 527 33.33 16.07 1.11
CA ALA A 527 34.35 15.07 1.45
C ALA A 527 34.12 14.63 2.91
N ASP A 528 34.30 13.35 3.20
CA ASP A 528 34.20 12.81 4.56
C ASP A 528 35.21 13.53 5.48
N PRO A 529 34.77 14.33 6.47
CA PRO A 529 35.69 14.98 7.38
C PRO A 529 36.27 13.92 8.31
N ALA A 530 37.55 13.58 8.14
CA ALA A 530 38.24 12.72 9.08
C ALA A 530 38.26 13.33 10.50
N VAL A 531 37.39 12.78 11.38
CA VAL A 531 37.24 12.96 12.84
C VAL A 531 36.97 14.38 13.36
#